data_AF-A0AAW4HFL2-F1
#
_entry.id   AF-A0AAW4HFL2-F1
#
_cell.length_a   1.000
_cell.length_b   1.000
_cell.length_c   1.000
_cell.angle_alpha   90.00
_cell.angle_beta   90.00
_cell.angle_gamma   90.00
#
_symmetry.space_group_name_H-M   'P 1'
#
loop_
_entity.id
_entity.type
_entity.pdbx_description
1 polymer ?
#
loop_
_entity_poly.entity_id
_entity_poly.type
_entity_poly.pdbx_seq_one_letter_code
_entity_poly.pdbx_strand_id
1 'polypeptide(L)' 'MPTEQGLKILNEMKAKWFPKGYRTKHQGGKDYRFSRKGQAEFKRAAKLQVIKHREVIA' A
#
# COMPACT_ATOMS: atom_id res chain seq x y z
N MET A 1 0.53 -4.57 23.41
CA MET A 1 -0.26 -3.32 23.50
C MET A 1 0.68 -2.14 23.30
N PRO A 2 0.36 -1.18 22.43
CA PRO A 2 1.16 0.04 22.33
C PRO A 2 1.06 0.84 23.64
N THR A 3 2.17 1.39 24.12
CA THR A 3 2.18 2.27 25.29
C THR A 3 1.74 3.68 24.89
N GLU A 4 1.11 4.41 25.82
CA GLU A 4 0.68 5.80 25.59
C GLU A 4 1.86 6.71 25.19
N GLN A 5 3.00 6.51 25.85
CA GLN A 5 4.23 7.21 25.53
C GLN A 5 4.75 6.87 24.13
N GLY A 6 4.65 5.61 23.70
CA GLY A 6 5.02 5.18 22.35
C GLY A 6 4.14 5.82 21.28
N LEU A 7 2.83 5.93 21.54
CA LEU A 7 1.90 6.61 20.64
C LEU A 7 2.20 8.11 20.53
N LYS A 8 2.54 8.75 21.66
CA LYS A 8 2.92 10.17 21.69
C LYS A 8 4.18 10.43 20.84
N ILE A 9 5.22 9.64 21.02
CA ILE A 9 6.47 9.75 20.24
C ILE A 9 6.20 9.58 18.74
N LEU A 10 5.39 8.59 18.35
CA LEU A 10 5.04 8.37 16.95
C LEU A 10 4.27 9.55 16.35
N ASN A 11 3.36 10.17 17.10
CA ASN A 11 2.60 11.32 16.64
C ASN A 11 3.49 12.56 16.49
N GLU A 12 4.41 12.79 17.43
CA GLU A 12 5.39 13.88 17.35
C GLU A 12 6.34 13.70 16.16
N MET A 13 6.85 12.49 15.93
CA MET A 13 7.68 12.18 14.76
C MET A 13 6.91 12.40 13.45
N LYS A 14 5.65 11.94 13.38
CA LYS A 14 4.81 12.16 12.19
C LYS A 14 4.55 13.64 11.94
N ALA A 15 4.25 14.43 12.97
CA ALA A 15 4.03 15.86 12.84
C ALA A 15 5.29 16.60 12.38
N LYS A 16 6.47 16.24 12.92
CA LYS A 16 7.75 16.87 12.58
C LYS A 16 8.19 16.59 11.14
N TRP A 17 8.14 15.33 10.72
CA TRP A 17 8.68 14.90 9.42
C TRP A 17 7.65 14.87 8.29
N PHE A 18 6.37 14.71 8.62
CA PHE A 18 5.27 14.61 7.67
C PHE A 18 4.11 15.57 8.03
N PRO A 19 4.35 16.89 8.11
CA PRO A 19 3.36 17.88 8.55
C PRO A 19 2.12 17.98 7.66
N LYS A 20 2.19 17.53 6.40
CA LYS A 20 1.06 17.45 5.46
C LYS A 20 0.55 16.01 5.26
N GLY A 21 0.87 15.12 6.20
CA GLY A 21 0.67 13.69 6.10
C GLY A 21 1.73 13.00 5.24
N TYR A 22 1.84 11.68 5.39
CA TYR A 22 2.65 10.86 4.51
C TYR A 22 1.94 10.74 3.16
N ARG A 23 2.45 11.44 2.14
CA ARG A 23 2.06 11.22 0.76
C ARG A 23 3.18 10.43 0.09
N THR A 24 2.93 9.17 -0.22
CA THR A 24 3.75 8.41 -1.17
C THR A 24 3.78 9.21 -2.46
N LYS A 25 4.93 9.81 -2.78
CA LYS A 25 5.08 10.47 -4.09
C LYS A 25 4.89 9.39 -5.13
N HIS A 26 3.85 9.52 -5.96
CA HIS A 26 3.65 8.65 -7.11
C HIS A 26 4.89 8.86 -7.99
N GLN A 27 5.83 7.91 -7.99
CA GLN A 27 7.10 7.99 -8.75
C GLN A 27 6.88 7.90 -10.27
N GLY A 28 5.65 8.13 -10.76
CA GLY A 28 5.26 7.93 -12.14
C GLY A 28 5.63 6.52 -12.64
N GLY A 29 5.89 6.41 -13.94
CA GLY A 29 6.30 5.15 -14.56
C GLY A 29 7.69 4.64 -14.17
N LYS A 30 8.42 5.31 -13.24
CA LYS A 30 9.71 4.82 -12.72
C LYS A 30 9.53 3.69 -11.71
N ASP A 31 8.42 3.71 -10.97
CA ASP A 31 8.06 2.60 -10.11
C ASP A 31 7.20 1.62 -10.92
N TYR A 32 7.67 0.37 -10.99
CA TYR A 32 7.02 -0.69 -11.77
C TYR A 32 5.55 -0.86 -11.42
N ARG A 33 5.19 -0.70 -10.13
CA ARG A 33 3.82 -0.82 -9.63
C ARG A 33 2.88 0.20 -10.28
N PHE A 34 3.39 1.36 -10.65
CA PHE A 34 2.63 2.44 -11.28
C PHE A 34 2.82 2.50 -12.80
N SER A 35 3.64 1.61 -13.38
CA SER A 35 3.82 1.49 -14.82
C SER A 35 2.60 0.82 -15.49
N ARG A 36 2.43 1.05 -16.80
CA ARG A 36 1.36 0.40 -17.59
C ARG A 36 1.46 -1.13 -17.56
N LYS A 37 2.68 -1.67 -17.54
CA LYS A 37 2.94 -3.12 -17.46
C LYS A 37 2.59 -3.67 -16.08
N GLY A 38 3.10 -3.07 -15.01
CA GLY A 38 2.82 -3.52 -13.64
C GLY A 38 1.34 -3.43 -13.27
N GLN A 39 0.63 -2.40 -13.72
CA GLN A 39 -0.83 -2.31 -13.54
C GLN A 39 -1.61 -3.39 -14.29
N ALA A 40 -1.16 -3.77 -15.49
CA ALA A 40 -1.78 -4.86 -16.25
C ALA A 40 -1.58 -6.22 -15.57
N GLU A 41 -0.38 -6.48 -15.04
CA GLU A 41 -0.08 -7.70 -14.28
C GLU A 41 -0.86 -7.76 -12.96
N PHE A 42 -0.91 -6.66 -12.21
CA PHE A 42 -1.68 -6.59 -10.97
C PHE A 42 -3.15 -6.95 -11.20
N LYS A 43 -3.78 -6.41 -12.26
CA LYS A 43 -5.16 -6.75 -12.63
C LYS A 43 -5.33 -8.21 -13.03
N ARG A 44 -4.36 -8.79 -13.74
CA ARG A 44 -4.39 -10.22 -14.11
C ARG A 44 -4.30 -11.11 -12.87
N ALA A 45 -3.37 -10.82 -11.96
CA ALA A 45 -3.21 -11.55 -10.71
C ALA A 45 -4.48 -11.50 -9.84
N ALA A 46 -5.10 -10.32 -9.71
CA ALA A 46 -6.36 -10.17 -8.97
C ALA A 46 -7.48 -11.04 -9.56
N LYS A 47 -7.60 -11.11 -10.90
CA LYS A 47 -8.57 -12.00 -11.56
C LYS A 47 -8.29 -13.47 -11.27
N LEU A 48 -7.03 -13.89 -11.31
CA LEU A 48 -6.65 -15.28 -11.01
C LEU A 48 -6.94 -15.66 -9.56
N GLN A 49 -6.73 -14.74 -8.61
CA GLN A 49 -7.09 -14.99 -7.21
C GLN A 49 -8.59 -15.20 -7.02
N VAL A 50 -9.43 -14.40 -7.71
CA VAL A 50 -10.89 -14.58 -7.66
C VAL A 50 -11.32 -15.91 -8.25
N ILE A 51 -10.72 -16.34 -9.36
CA ILE A 51 -10.99 -17.65 -9.98
C ILE A 51 -10.60 -18.77 -9.01
N LYS A 52 -9.37 -18.75 -8.49
CA LYS A 52 -8.89 -19.74 -7.52
C LYS A 52 -9.78 -19.80 -6.27
N HIS A 53 -10.21 -18.65 -5.76
CA HIS A 53 -11.10 -18.60 -4.61
C HIS A 53 -12.48 -19.21 -4.90
N ARG A 54 -13.00 -19.05 -6.13
CA ARG A 54 -14.23 -19.72 -6.56
C ARG A 54 -14.07 -21.23 -6.69
N GLU A 55 -12.94 -21.70 -7.23
CA GLU A 55 -12.62 -23.12 -7.35
C GLU A 55 -12.40 -23.81 -5.99
N VAL A 56 -11.95 -23.08 -4.97
CA VAL A 56 -11.74 -23.62 -3.61
C VAL A 56 -13.04 -23.65 -2.79
N ILE A 57 -14.04 -22.84 -3.14
CA ILE A 57 -15.34 -22.78 -2.45
C ILE A 57 -16.38 -23.69 -3.10
N ALA A 58 -16.24 -24.00 -4.39
CA ALA A 58 -17.08 -24.95 -5.12
C ALA A 58 -16.74 -26.41 -4.76
#